data_AF-A0A349CKG0-F1
#
_entry.id   AF-A0A349CKG0-F1
#
_cell.length_a   1.000
_cell.length_b   1.000
_cell.length_c   1.000
_cell.angle_alpha   90.00
_cell.angle_beta   90.00
_cell.angle_gamma   90.00
#
_symmetry.space_group_name_H-M   'P 1'
#
loop_
_entity.id
_entity.type
_entity.pdbx_description
1 polymer ?
#
loop_
_entity_poly.entity_id
_entity_poly.type
_entity_poly.pdbx_seq_one_letter_code
_entity_poly.pdbx_strand_id
1 'polypeptide(L)'
;RERLPDPIRELARAETAAGMDYLDLNIGPARKEGDSLMHWLVNTVQEVTDKQLSLDTTNPLATEAGLKACEKRALINSVSLQPERLEKVLPLAKAYDAEIIGLLWGTDGMPRDANERC
;
A
#
# COMPACT_ATOMS: atom_id res chain seq x y z
N ARG A 1 -8.97 -0.17 19.85
CA ARG A 1 -9.51 -1.38 19.19
C ARG A 1 -8.45 -2.47 19.33
N GLU A 2 -8.87 -3.68 19.66
CA GLU A 2 -7.96 -4.80 19.85
C GLU A 2 -7.33 -5.24 18.51
N ARG A 3 -6.02 -5.51 18.52
CA ARG A 3 -5.28 -5.99 17.34
C ARG A 3 -5.32 -7.51 17.34
N LEU A 4 -6.26 -8.08 16.58
CA LEU A 4 -6.42 -9.52 16.43
C LEU A 4 -5.68 -9.97 15.16
N PRO A 5 -4.52 -10.65 15.28
CA PRO A 5 -3.72 -11.02 14.11
C PRO A 5 -4.30 -12.20 13.33
N ASP A 6 -5.02 -13.10 13.99
CA ASP A 6 -5.42 -14.38 13.39
C ASP A 6 -6.36 -14.23 12.18
N PRO A 7 -7.39 -13.36 12.19
CA PRO A 7 -8.21 -13.15 11.00
C PRO A 7 -7.42 -12.64 9.79
N ILE A 8 -6.40 -11.80 10.03
CA ILE A 8 -5.52 -11.27 8.97
C ILE A 8 -4.61 -12.38 8.42
N ARG A 9 -4.02 -13.18 9.32
CA ARG A 9 -3.16 -14.30 8.95
C ARG A 9 -3.92 -15.38 8.17
N GLU A 10 -5.16 -15.68 8.58
CA GLU A 10 -6.02 -16.64 7.88
C GLU A 10 -6.31 -16.19 6.45
N LEU A 11 -6.67 -14.91 6.26
CA LEU A 11 -6.90 -14.34 4.92
C LEU A 11 -5.63 -14.37 4.07
N ALA A 12 -4.49 -13.95 4.62
CA ALA A 12 -3.21 -13.95 3.91
C ALA A 12 -2.81 -15.36 3.46
N ARG A 13 -2.99 -16.40 4.29
CA ARG A 13 -2.77 -17.80 3.89
C ARG A 13 -3.72 -18.23 2.78
N ALA A 14 -5.00 -17.85 2.86
CA ALA A 14 -6.00 -18.20 1.86
C ALA A 14 -5.68 -17.58 0.49
N GLU A 15 -5.34 -16.28 0.44
CA GLU A 15 -4.95 -15.59 -0.80
C GLU A 15 -3.63 -16.15 -1.38
N THR A 16 -2.67 -16.48 -0.51
CA THR A 16 -1.43 -17.14 -0.92
C THR A 16 -1.70 -18.52 -1.53
N ALA A 17 -2.55 -19.33 -0.90
CA ALA A 17 -2.94 -20.65 -1.42
C ALA A 17 -3.75 -20.56 -2.72
N ALA A 18 -4.49 -19.46 -2.93
CA ALA A 18 -5.18 -19.15 -4.18
C ALA A 18 -4.24 -18.69 -5.31
N GLY A 19 -2.94 -18.51 -5.02
CA GLY A 19 -1.93 -18.17 -6.02
C GLY A 19 -1.81 -16.69 -6.34
N MET A 20 -2.26 -15.78 -5.46
CA MET A 20 -2.07 -14.34 -5.64
C MET A 20 -0.57 -13.98 -5.71
N ASP A 21 -0.21 -12.98 -6.53
CA ASP A 21 1.17 -12.49 -6.65
C ASP A 21 1.50 -11.44 -5.58
N TYR A 22 0.54 -10.55 -5.30
CA TYR A 22 0.61 -9.51 -4.28
C TYR A 22 -0.58 -9.60 -3.33
N LEU A 23 -0.38 -9.23 -2.07
CA LEU A 23 -1.45 -9.05 -1.09
C LEU A 23 -1.65 -7.55 -0.79
N ASP A 24 -2.88 -7.05 -0.92
CA ASP A 24 -3.20 -5.64 -0.72
C ASP A 24 -3.56 -5.34 0.74
N LEU A 25 -2.88 -4.34 1.31
CA LEU A 25 -2.94 -3.99 2.72
C LEU A 25 -3.56 -2.61 2.91
N ASN A 26 -4.87 -2.58 3.07
CA ASN A 26 -5.62 -1.36 3.34
C ASN A 26 -5.99 -1.23 4.83
N ILE A 27 -5.49 -0.18 5.48
CA ILE A 27 -5.75 0.10 6.91
C ILE A 27 -7.12 0.79 7.17
N GLY A 28 -7.93 0.96 6.12
CA GLY A 28 -9.25 1.57 6.15
C GLY A 28 -9.21 3.06 6.53
N PRO A 29 -10.25 3.60 7.19
CA PRO A 29 -10.35 5.02 7.52
C PRO A 29 -9.40 5.46 8.66
N ALA A 30 -8.40 4.66 9.03
CA ALA A 30 -7.48 4.92 10.12
C ALA A 30 -6.54 6.10 9.80
N ARG A 31 -6.98 7.31 10.16
CA ARG A 31 -6.18 8.54 10.01
C ARG A 31 -5.15 8.73 11.13
N LYS A 32 -5.49 8.35 12.37
CA LYS A 32 -4.58 8.42 13.53
C LYS A 32 -3.85 7.09 13.67
N GLU A 33 -2.54 7.16 13.98
CA GLU A 33 -1.67 5.98 14.17
C GLU A 33 -1.57 5.05 12.94
N GLY A 34 -1.79 5.61 11.73
CA GLY A 34 -1.74 4.82 10.49
C GLY A 34 -0.37 4.21 10.22
N ASP A 35 0.70 4.85 10.68
CA ASP A 35 2.07 4.34 10.70
C ASP A 35 2.22 3.10 11.58
N SER A 36 1.78 3.16 12.85
CA SER A 36 1.82 2.02 13.77
C SER A 36 0.94 0.87 13.30
N LEU A 37 -0.22 1.19 12.73
CA LEU A 37 -1.16 0.19 12.21
C LEU A 37 -0.63 -0.49 10.95
N MET A 38 -0.08 0.27 10.00
CA MET A 38 0.52 -0.31 8.79
C MET A 38 1.73 -1.16 9.14
N HIS A 39 2.60 -0.69 10.04
CA HIS A 39 3.74 -1.47 10.52
C HIS A 39 3.29 -2.81 11.15
N TRP A 40 2.25 -2.78 11.99
CA TRP A 40 1.70 -4.01 12.57
C TRP A 40 1.10 -4.95 11.51
N LEU A 41 0.34 -4.40 10.56
CA LEU A 41 -0.32 -5.16 9.51
C LEU A 41 0.69 -5.87 8.60
N VAL A 42 1.70 -5.13 8.14
CA VAL A 42 2.79 -5.64 7.30
C VAL A 42 3.52 -6.80 8.00
N ASN A 43 3.94 -6.63 9.25
CA ASN A 43 4.60 -7.71 9.99
C ASN A 43 3.68 -8.92 10.21
N THR A 44 2.40 -8.69 10.54
CA THR A 44 1.42 -9.78 10.77
C THR A 44 1.22 -10.64 9.52
N VAL A 45 1.19 -10.03 8.33
CA VAL A 45 0.98 -10.74 7.06
C VAL A 45 2.24 -11.52 6.65
N GLN A 46 3.43 -10.91 6.75
CA GLN A 46 4.70 -11.54 6.35
C GLN A 46 5.08 -12.76 7.20
N GLU A 47 4.56 -12.85 8.45
CA GLU A 47 4.73 -14.05 9.28
C GLU A 47 4.16 -15.34 8.64
N VAL A 48 3.23 -15.20 7.69
CA VAL A 48 2.44 -16.32 7.17
C VAL A 48 2.47 -16.47 5.64
N THR A 49 3.13 -15.55 4.95
CA THR A 49 3.25 -15.55 3.49
C THR A 49 4.57 -14.92 3.06
N ASP A 50 5.07 -15.34 1.90
CA ASP A 50 6.24 -14.77 1.26
C ASP A 50 5.86 -13.89 0.05
N LYS A 51 4.58 -13.60 -0.16
CA LYS A 51 4.11 -12.76 -1.27
C LYS A 51 4.53 -11.30 -1.11
N GLN A 52 4.64 -10.57 -2.23
CA GLN A 52 4.89 -9.13 -2.19
C GLN A 52 3.65 -8.40 -1.65
N LEU A 53 3.87 -7.25 -1.02
CA LEU A 53 2.80 -6.48 -0.39
C LEU A 53 2.51 -5.21 -1.17
N SER A 54 1.22 -4.95 -1.39
CA SER A 54 0.69 -3.70 -1.91
C SER A 54 0.22 -2.84 -0.74
N LEU A 55 0.89 -1.72 -0.49
CA LEU A 55 0.58 -0.80 0.61
C LEU A 55 -0.50 0.18 0.14
N ASP A 56 -1.78 -0.16 0.40
CA ASP A 56 -2.93 0.66 0.02
C ASP A 56 -3.27 1.70 1.08
N THR A 57 -2.75 2.91 0.87
CA THR A 57 -3.04 4.03 1.75
C THR A 57 -2.79 5.39 1.12
N THR A 58 -3.66 6.34 1.42
CA THR A 58 -3.45 7.76 1.11
C THR A 58 -2.61 8.49 2.16
N ASN A 59 -2.25 7.85 3.28
CA ASN A 59 -1.45 8.45 4.34
C ASN A 59 0.06 8.23 4.09
N PRO A 60 0.86 9.28 3.81
CA PRO A 60 2.30 9.12 3.53
C PRO A 60 3.09 8.51 4.69
N LEU A 61 2.69 8.77 5.94
CA LEU A 61 3.36 8.19 7.12
C LEU A 61 3.12 6.68 7.20
N ALA A 62 1.92 6.24 6.85
CA ALA A 62 1.60 4.81 6.77
C ALA A 62 2.36 4.14 5.62
N THR A 63 2.45 4.80 4.45
CA THR A 63 3.26 4.30 3.33
C THR A 63 4.72 4.10 3.75
N GLU A 64 5.36 5.11 4.34
CA GLU A 64 6.76 5.00 4.76
C GLU A 64 6.97 3.95 5.86
N ALA A 65 6.06 3.85 6.84
CA ALA A 65 6.13 2.83 7.89
C ALA A 65 6.01 1.41 7.32
N GLY A 66 5.11 1.21 6.35
CA GLY A 66 4.97 -0.06 5.64
C GLY A 66 6.21 -0.39 4.82
N LEU A 67 6.75 0.57 4.07
CA LEU A 67 7.97 0.40 3.28
C LEU A 67 9.18 0.00 4.14
N LYS A 68 9.33 0.61 5.33
CA LYS A 68 10.39 0.24 6.29
C LYS A 68 10.24 -1.18 6.84
N ALA A 69 9.01 -1.67 6.96
CA ALA A 69 8.69 -2.97 7.56
C ALA A 69 8.64 -4.13 6.55
N CYS A 70 8.53 -3.84 5.25
CA CYS A 70 8.53 -4.87 4.22
C CYS A 70 9.92 -5.50 4.10
N GLU A 71 9.98 -6.84 4.14
CA GLU A 71 11.22 -7.60 3.96
C GLU A 71 11.57 -7.78 2.47
N LYS A 72 10.54 -7.73 1.61
CA LYS A 72 10.66 -7.79 0.15
C LYS A 72 10.30 -6.44 -0.47
N ARG A 73 10.64 -6.29 -1.75
CA ARG A 73 10.23 -5.15 -2.57
C ARG A 73 8.71 -4.99 -2.53
N ALA A 74 8.25 -3.83 -2.07
CA ALA A 74 6.84 -3.51 -1.93
C ALA A 74 6.28 -2.75 -3.14
N LEU A 75 4.96 -2.77 -3.27
CA LEU A 75 4.19 -1.96 -4.21
C LEU A 75 3.48 -0.84 -3.46
N ILE A 76 3.67 0.41 -3.85
CA ILE A 76 2.92 1.54 -3.32
C ILE A 76 1.61 1.67 -4.09
N ASN A 77 0.49 1.52 -3.38
CA ASN A 77 -0.85 1.75 -3.90
C ASN A 77 -1.45 3.00 -3.22
N SER A 78 -1.42 4.17 -3.84
CA SER A 78 -0.94 4.55 -5.17
C SER A 78 -0.43 6.00 -5.17
N VAL A 79 0.07 6.47 -6.31
CA VAL A 79 0.36 7.88 -6.58
C VAL A 79 -0.66 8.43 -7.58
N SER A 80 -1.15 9.64 -7.37
CA SER A 80 -1.98 10.39 -8.32
C SER A 80 -1.16 11.52 -8.95
N LEU A 81 -1.63 12.12 -10.04
CA LEU A 81 -1.01 13.28 -10.68
C LEU A 81 -1.21 14.61 -9.91
N GLN A 82 -1.78 14.57 -8.70
CA GLN A 82 -1.78 15.72 -7.79
C GLN A 82 -0.34 16.06 -7.36
N PRO A 83 0.11 17.32 -7.52
CA PRO A 83 1.51 17.71 -7.24
C PRO A 83 2.00 17.31 -5.85
N GLU A 84 1.21 17.57 -4.81
CA GLU A 84 1.55 17.22 -3.42
C GLU A 84 1.76 15.70 -3.24
N ARG A 85 0.97 14.88 -3.94
CA ARG A 85 1.08 13.42 -3.85
C ARG A 85 2.33 12.93 -4.56
N LEU A 86 2.66 13.47 -5.74
CA LEU A 86 3.88 13.14 -6.48
C LEU A 86 5.13 13.50 -5.66
N GLU A 87 5.18 14.73 -5.13
CA GLU A 87 6.32 15.23 -4.33
C GLU A 87 6.59 14.39 -3.09
N LYS A 88 5.55 13.81 -2.48
CA LYS A 88 5.68 12.96 -1.28
C LYS A 88 5.99 11.50 -1.60
N VAL A 89 5.35 10.92 -2.63
CA VAL A 89 5.43 9.47 -2.89
C VAL A 89 6.60 9.08 -3.78
N LEU A 90 6.93 9.86 -4.82
CA LEU A 90 8.01 9.49 -5.73
C LEU A 90 9.38 9.38 -5.04
N PRO A 91 9.76 10.26 -4.10
CA PRO A 91 11.00 10.10 -3.35
C PRO A 91 11.02 8.84 -2.48
N LEU A 92 9.88 8.47 -1.88
CA LEU A 92 9.75 7.24 -1.09
C LEU A 92 9.95 6.01 -1.98
N ALA A 93 9.29 5.96 -3.13
CA ALA A 93 9.47 4.84 -4.05
C ALA A 93 10.92 4.66 -4.47
N LYS A 94 11.63 5.75 -4.77
CA LYS A 94 13.06 5.71 -5.08
C LYS A 94 13.90 5.27 -3.88
N ALA A 95 13.61 5.78 -2.68
CA ALA A 95 14.40 5.50 -1.48
C ALA A 95 14.31 4.05 -1.02
N TYR A 96 13.15 3.41 -1.21
CA TYR A 96 12.89 2.02 -0.78
C TYR A 96 12.90 1.02 -1.94
N ASP A 97 13.33 1.43 -3.15
CA ASP A 97 13.22 0.64 -4.39
C ASP A 97 11.83 0.00 -4.56
N ALA A 98 10.77 0.76 -4.31
CA ALA A 98 9.40 0.27 -4.39
C ALA A 98 8.80 0.44 -5.78
N GLU A 99 7.91 -0.48 -6.15
CA GLU A 99 7.03 -0.32 -7.31
C GLU A 99 5.90 0.65 -6.98
N ILE A 100 5.25 1.23 -7.98
CA ILE A 100 4.18 2.21 -7.77
C ILE A 100 3.02 1.98 -8.74
N ILE A 101 1.79 2.02 -8.24
CA ILE A 101 0.58 2.18 -9.05
C ILE A 101 0.36 3.67 -9.32
N GLY A 102 0.33 4.05 -10.60
CA GLY A 102 0.01 5.40 -11.05
C GLY A 102 -1.48 5.56 -11.38
N LEU A 103 -2.19 6.37 -10.61
CA LEU A 103 -3.55 6.79 -10.92
C LEU A 103 -3.51 7.95 -11.91
N LEU A 104 -4.32 7.84 -12.96
CA LEU A 104 -4.54 8.89 -13.95
C LEU A 104 -5.44 10.02 -13.42
N TRP A 105 -5.38 10.31 -12.12
CA TRP A 105 -6.17 11.33 -11.46
C TRP A 105 -5.32 12.58 -11.26
N GLY A 106 -5.60 13.62 -12.04
CA GLY A 106 -4.91 14.91 -12.00
C GLY A 106 -5.59 15.97 -11.14
N THR A 107 -5.10 17.21 -11.26
CA THR A 107 -5.65 18.39 -10.59
C THR A 107 -7.10 18.65 -10.97
N ASP A 108 -7.48 18.28 -12.20
CA ASP A 108 -8.83 18.49 -12.75
C ASP A 108 -9.81 17.34 -12.41
N GLY A 109 -9.34 16.31 -11.68
CA GLY A 109 -10.17 15.19 -11.28
C GLY A 109 -9.90 13.89 -12.06
N MET A 110 -10.89 13.00 -12.02
CA MET A 110 -10.86 11.72 -12.74
C MET A 110 -11.10 11.97 -14.24
N PRO A 111 -10.32 11.34 -15.14
CA PRO A 111 -10.53 11.41 -16.57
C PRO A 111 -11.91 10.93 -17.00
N ARG A 112 -12.52 11.64 -17.94
CA ARG A 112 -13.87 11.35 -18.47
C ARG A 112 -13.85 10.28 -19.55
N ASP A 113 -12.79 10.24 -20.34
CA ASP A 113 -12.66 9.34 -21.48
C ASP A 113 -11.21 8.83 -21.68
N ALA A 114 -10.99 8.07 -22.74
CA ALA A 114 -9.67 7.48 -23.03
C ALA A 114 -8.63 8.54 -23.41
N ASN A 115 -9.03 9.65 -24.05
CA ASN A 115 -8.09 10.70 -24.46
C ASN A 115 -7.54 11.44 -23.25
N GLU A 116 -8.36 11.65 -22.22
CA GLU A 116 -7.91 12.25 -20.96
C GLU A 116 -7.06 11.31 -20.08
N ARG A 117 -6.99 10.02 -20.43
CA ARG A 117 -6.15 9.02 -19.74
C ARG A 117 -4.76 8.88 -20.36
N CYS A 118 -4.61 9.26 -21.63
CA CYS A 118 -3.37 9.11 -22.39
C CYS A 118 -2.50 10.38 -22.31
#